data_AF-A0A538NVX8-F1
#
_entry.id   AF-A0A538NVX8-F1
#
_cell.length_a   1.000
_cell.length_b   1.000
_cell.length_c   1.000
_cell.angle_alpha   90.00
_cell.angle_beta   90.00
_cell.angle_gamma   90.00
#
_symmetry.space_group_name_H-M   'P 1'
#
loop_
_entity.id
_entity.type
_entity.pdbx_description
1 polymer ?
#
loop_
_entity_poly.entity_id
_entity_poly.type
_entity_poly.pdbx_seq_one_letter_code
_entity_poly.pdbx_strand_id
1 'polypeptide(L)'
;MIKPFDVTDIDEVIRNLLHPGVLLRSYPSAIVARWKRHVHPDQFRTYFFDDLKKNPVELRCTILNFLGANPDKPSGGLSADYNSQSDRKKLRLSEKMRSHLAQFFKNELEACAVELGGPAREWPARYGFSLLCFLAELANNSDLLWWCDWIA
;
A
#
# COMPACT_ATOMS: atom_id res chain seq x y z
N MET A 1 -21.17 -5.49 -3.59
CA MET A 1 -20.84 -6.77 -2.93
C MET A 1 -19.98 -7.55 -3.91
N ILE A 2 -18.75 -7.94 -3.52
CA ILE A 2 -17.89 -8.73 -4.40
C ILE A 2 -18.50 -10.13 -4.47
N LYS A 3 -18.82 -10.61 -5.68
CA LYS A 3 -19.32 -11.97 -5.88
C LYS A 3 -18.14 -12.93 -5.70
N PRO A 4 -18.36 -14.17 -5.19
CA PRO A 4 -17.33 -15.20 -5.23
C PRO A 4 -16.79 -15.34 -6.66
N PHE A 5 -15.48 -15.45 -6.79
CA PHE A 5 -14.77 -15.58 -8.07
C PHE A 5 -13.57 -16.51 -7.88
N ASP A 6 -13.10 -17.10 -8.98
CA ASP A 6 -11.91 -17.94 -8.99
C ASP A 6 -10.65 -17.08 -8.90
N VAL A 7 -9.99 -17.16 -7.75
CA VAL A 7 -8.74 -16.44 -7.48
C VAL A 7 -7.54 -16.98 -8.26
N THR A 8 -7.71 -18.08 -8.99
CA THR A 8 -6.69 -18.66 -9.88
C THR A 8 -6.83 -18.19 -11.32
N ASP A 9 -8.01 -17.68 -11.71
CA ASP A 9 -8.27 -17.06 -13.00
C ASP A 9 -7.87 -15.58 -12.97
N ILE A 10 -6.91 -15.21 -13.83
CA ILE A 10 -6.37 -13.85 -13.91
C ILE A 10 -7.44 -12.87 -14.37
N ASP A 11 -8.27 -13.25 -15.34
CA ASP A 11 -9.26 -12.34 -15.90
C ASP A 11 -10.38 -12.07 -14.88
N GLU A 12 -10.76 -13.08 -14.09
CA GLU A 12 -11.68 -12.88 -12.96
C GLU A 12 -11.09 -11.98 -11.89
N VAL A 13 -9.83 -12.18 -11.52
CA VAL A 13 -9.14 -11.32 -10.54
C VAL A 13 -9.11 -9.87 -11.03
N ILE A 14 -8.69 -9.62 -12.27
CA ILE A 14 -8.61 -8.26 -12.84
C ILE A 14 -10.00 -7.61 -12.89
N ARG A 15 -11.04 -8.34 -13.34
CA ARG A 15 -12.42 -7.81 -13.34
C ARG A 15 -12.88 -7.39 -11.94
N ASN A 16 -12.52 -8.16 -10.92
CA ASN A 16 -12.87 -7.82 -9.54
C ASN A 16 -12.04 -6.65 -8.97
N LEU A 17 -10.78 -6.48 -9.38
CA LEU A 17 -9.97 -5.32 -9.02
C LEU A 17 -10.53 -4.02 -9.61
N LEU A 18 -11.10 -4.08 -10.81
CA LEU A 18 -11.74 -2.95 -11.47
C LEU A 18 -13.08 -2.56 -10.84
N HIS A 19 -13.62 -3.36 -9.91
CA HIS A 19 -14.82 -2.96 -9.18
C HIS A 19 -14.53 -1.66 -8.39
N PRO A 20 -15.33 -0.58 -8.53
CA PRO A 20 -14.97 0.75 -8.02
C PRO A 20 -14.56 0.79 -6.55
N GLY A 21 -15.30 0.08 -5.69
CA GLY A 21 -15.00 0.02 -4.25
C GLY A 21 -13.71 -0.72 -3.89
N VAL A 22 -13.23 -1.62 -4.76
CA VAL A 22 -11.93 -2.30 -4.61
C VAL A 22 -10.84 -1.38 -5.13
N LEU A 23 -11.01 -0.89 -6.36
CA LEU A 23 -10.06 -0.01 -7.03
C LEU A 23 -9.71 1.20 -6.16
N LEU A 24 -10.71 1.92 -5.62
CA LEU A 24 -10.49 3.10 -4.77
C LEU A 24 -9.67 2.81 -3.50
N ARG A 25 -9.62 1.56 -3.03
CA ARG A 25 -8.88 1.15 -1.83
C ARG A 25 -7.52 0.53 -2.16
N SER A 26 -7.23 0.29 -3.43
CA SER A 26 -6.01 -0.35 -3.91
C SER A 26 -4.92 0.63 -4.37
N TYR A 27 -5.16 1.95 -4.29
CA TYR A 27 -4.20 3.00 -4.70
C TYR A 27 -3.79 3.87 -3.50
N PRO A 28 -2.87 3.38 -2.64
CA PRO A 28 -2.35 4.15 -1.50
C PRO A 28 -1.82 5.54 -1.85
N SER A 29 -1.18 5.73 -3.01
CA SER A 29 -0.61 7.01 -3.43
C SER A 29 -1.71 8.09 -3.52
N ALA A 30 -2.81 7.78 -4.22
CA ALA A 30 -3.95 8.66 -4.40
C ALA A 30 -4.71 8.89 -3.08
N ILE A 31 -4.85 7.84 -2.26
CA ILE A 31 -5.48 7.94 -0.94
C ILE A 31 -4.70 8.93 -0.06
N VAL A 32 -3.38 8.73 0.06
CA VAL A 32 -2.51 9.58 0.88
C VAL A 32 -2.48 11.01 0.36
N ALA A 33 -2.39 11.20 -0.96
CA ALA A 33 -2.44 12.53 -1.57
C ALA A 33 -3.74 13.27 -1.22
N ARG A 34 -4.89 12.58 -1.27
CA ARG A 34 -6.18 13.16 -0.88
C ARG A 34 -6.20 13.59 0.57
N TRP A 35 -5.70 12.77 1.50
CA TRP A 35 -5.62 13.13 2.92
C TRP A 35 -4.71 14.34 3.15
N LYS A 36 -3.54 14.38 2.52
CA LYS A 36 -2.59 15.50 2.63
C LYS A 36 -3.17 16.83 2.13
N ARG A 37 -4.16 16.83 1.23
CA ARG A 37 -4.85 18.05 0.77
C ARG A 37 -5.77 18.66 1.83
N HIS A 38 -6.25 17.85 2.78
CA HIS A 38 -7.30 18.26 3.71
C HIS A 38 -6.89 18.23 5.18
N VAL A 39 -5.81 17.52 5.53
CA VAL A 39 -5.36 17.36 6.92
C VAL A 39 -4.00 17.99 7.11
N HIS A 40 -3.83 18.72 8.21
CA HIS A 40 -2.57 19.37 8.55
C HIS A 40 -1.43 18.33 8.67
N PRO A 41 -0.21 18.61 8.19
CA PRO A 41 0.91 17.66 8.25
C PRO A 41 1.24 17.12 9.64
N ASP A 42 0.93 17.87 10.70
CA ASP A 42 1.15 17.43 12.10
C ASP A 42 0.05 16.50 12.64
N GLN A 43 -1.05 16.35 11.91
CA GLN A 43 -2.18 15.48 12.26
C GLN A 43 -2.25 14.24 11.36
N PHE A 44 -1.30 14.08 10.44
CA PHE A 44 -1.25 12.96 9.52
C PHE A 44 0.16 12.37 9.42
N ARG A 45 0.25 11.05 9.61
CA ARG A 45 1.48 10.28 9.41
C ARG A 45 1.17 8.98 8.67
N THR A 46 2.10 8.58 7.82
CA THR A 46 2.08 7.30 7.11
C THR A 46 3.15 6.40 7.71
N TYR A 47 2.78 5.15 7.95
CA TYR A 47 3.65 4.11 8.51
C TYR A 47 3.58 2.89 7.59
N PHE A 48 4.69 2.15 7.48
CA PHE A 48 4.78 1.01 6.55
C PHE A 48 4.79 -0.32 7.28
N PHE A 49 4.16 -1.34 6.68
CA PHE A 49 4.27 -2.73 7.16
C PHE A 49 5.71 -3.24 7.10
N ASP A 50 6.52 -2.70 6.19
CA ASP A 50 7.96 -2.96 6.13
C ASP A 50 8.67 -2.59 7.44
N ASP A 51 8.33 -1.45 8.04
CA ASP A 51 8.90 -1.01 9.32
C ASP A 51 8.40 -1.90 10.46
N LEU A 52 7.15 -2.35 10.39
CA LEU A 52 6.59 -3.30 11.35
C LEU A 52 7.37 -4.63 11.32
N LYS A 53 7.74 -5.10 10.13
CA LYS A 53 8.52 -6.32 9.97
C LYS A 53 9.98 -6.13 10.41
N LYS A 54 10.57 -4.96 10.14
CA LYS A 54 11.98 -4.68 10.39
C LYS A 54 12.25 -4.35 11.85
N ASN A 55 11.49 -3.44 12.44
CA ASN A 55 11.66 -3.00 13.83
C ASN A 55 10.30 -2.60 14.46
N PRO A 56 9.51 -3.58 14.94
CA PRO A 56 8.17 -3.32 15.49
C PRO A 56 8.19 -2.46 16.76
N VAL A 57 9.26 -2.54 17.56
CA VAL A 57 9.40 -1.76 18.80
C VAL A 57 9.57 -0.27 18.48
N GLU A 58 10.49 0.06 17.58
CA GLU A 58 10.71 1.45 17.14
C GLU A 58 9.47 2.00 16.44
N LEU A 59 8.85 1.23 15.54
CA LEU A 59 7.62 1.66 14.88
C LEU A 59 6.53 2.00 15.90
N ARG A 60 6.31 1.14 16.89
CA ARG A 60 5.36 1.40 17.98
C ARG A 60 5.69 2.70 18.72
N CYS A 61 6.96 2.91 19.08
CA CYS A 61 7.39 4.14 19.75
C CYS A 61 7.09 5.39 18.89
N THR A 62 7.37 5.34 17.59
CA THR A 62 7.08 6.47 16.69
C THR A 62 5.57 6.77 16.57
N ILE A 63 4.72 5.73 16.55
CA ILE A 63 3.26 5.87 16.53
C ILE A 63 2.78 6.49 17.85
N LEU A 64 3.25 5.99 18.99
CA LEU A 64 2.85 6.51 20.30
C LEU A 64 3.27 7.96 20.50
N ASN A 65 4.49 8.32 20.10
CA ASN A 65 4.97 9.70 20.15
C ASN A 65 4.12 10.63 19.27
N PHE A 66 3.78 10.20 18.05
CA PHE A 66 2.89 10.97 17.17
C PHE A 66 1.50 11.21 17.78
N LEU A 67 0.97 10.21 18.49
CA LEU A 67 -0.31 10.32 19.20
C LEU A 67 -0.23 11.11 20.52
N GLY A 68 0.96 11.58 20.93
CA GLY A 68 1.17 12.23 22.24
C GLY A 68 1.08 11.27 23.42
N ALA A 69 1.22 9.97 23.19
CA ALA A 69 1.23 8.94 24.23
C ALA A 69 2.65 8.68 24.77
N ASN A 70 2.74 8.02 25.93
CA ASN A 70 4.03 7.62 26.50
C ASN A 70 4.47 6.26 25.91
N PRO A 71 5.60 6.19 25.17
CA PRO A 71 6.09 4.95 24.56
C PRO A 71 6.61 3.91 25.57
N ASP A 72 7.06 4.35 26.75
CA ASP A 72 7.64 3.50 27.80
C ASP A 72 6.59 2.74 28.60
N LYS A 73 5.30 3.09 28.42
CA LYS A 73 4.22 2.32 29.03
C LYS A 73 4.21 0.91 28.44
N PRO A 74 4.09 -0.14 29.28
CA PRO A 74 3.99 -1.50 28.79
C PRO A 74 2.73 -1.67 27.94
N SER A 75 2.84 -2.51 26.90
CA SER A 75 1.66 -3.00 26.19
C SER A 75 0.80 -3.83 27.16
N GLY A 76 -0.52 -3.83 26.97
CA GLY A 76 -1.44 -4.60 27.81
C GLY A 76 -1.18 -6.11 27.80
N GLY A 77 -2.04 -6.90 28.43
CA GLY A 77 -1.81 -8.34 28.66
C GLY A 77 -1.78 -9.27 27.43
N LEU A 78 -1.78 -8.75 26.20
CA LEU A 78 -1.63 -9.56 25.00
C LEU A 78 -0.15 -9.81 24.72
N SER A 79 0.19 -11.07 24.42
CA SER A 79 1.54 -11.42 23.99
C SER A 79 1.85 -10.81 22.62
N ALA A 80 3.13 -10.57 22.33
CA ALA A 80 3.57 -9.94 21.09
C ALA A 80 3.24 -10.78 19.82
N ASP A 81 3.08 -12.09 19.98
CA ASP A 81 2.70 -13.05 18.93
C ASP A 81 1.18 -13.29 18.84
N TYR A 82 0.38 -12.63 19.67
CA TYR A 82 -1.07 -12.78 19.65
C TYR A 82 -1.66 -12.26 18.34
N ASN A 83 -2.17 -13.19 17.52
CA ASN A 83 -2.91 -12.88 16.31
C ASN A 83 -4.20 -13.71 16.31
N SER A 84 -5.33 -13.07 16.62
CA SER A 84 -6.66 -13.71 16.64
C SER A 84 -7.12 -14.24 15.27
N GLN A 85 -6.37 -13.93 14.20
CA GLN A 85 -6.61 -14.40 12.84
C GLN A 85 -5.48 -15.29 12.31
N SER A 86 -4.62 -15.84 13.19
CA SER A 86 -3.54 -16.77 12.79
C SER A 86 -4.06 -17.95 11.96
N ASP A 87 -5.25 -18.43 12.31
CA ASP A 87 -5.83 -19.65 11.74
C ASP A 87 -6.57 -19.39 10.41
N ARG A 88 -6.71 -18.12 10.00
CA ARG A 88 -7.30 -17.80 8.70
C ARG A 88 -6.34 -18.22 7.60
N LYS A 89 -6.82 -19.13 6.74
CA LYS A 89 -6.08 -19.54 5.53
C LYS A 89 -5.79 -18.32 4.67
N LYS A 90 -4.52 -17.95 4.58
CA LYS A 90 -4.04 -16.92 3.65
C LYS A 90 -4.25 -17.43 2.23
N LEU A 91 -4.87 -16.60 1.39
CA LEU A 91 -4.90 -16.84 -0.06
C LEU A 91 -3.46 -16.88 -0.57
N ARG A 92 -3.05 -18.04 -1.09
CA ARG A 92 -1.74 -18.20 -1.71
C ARG A 92 -1.87 -17.83 -3.18
N LEU A 93 -1.32 -16.68 -3.55
CA LEU A 93 -1.19 -16.29 -4.95
C LEU A 93 -0.07 -17.10 -5.59
N SER A 94 -0.33 -17.69 -6.76
CA SER A 94 0.71 -18.28 -7.58
C SER A 94 1.72 -17.21 -8.02
N GLU A 95 2.96 -17.60 -8.34
CA GLU A 95 3.94 -16.63 -8.85
C GLU A 95 3.46 -15.93 -10.11
N LYS A 96 2.82 -16.67 -11.02
CA LYS A 96 2.18 -16.11 -12.23
C LYS A 96 1.17 -15.04 -11.85
N MET A 97 0.23 -15.34 -10.95
CA MET A 97 -0.78 -14.37 -10.50
C MET A 97 -0.12 -13.14 -9.85
N ARG A 98 0.89 -13.35 -9.00
CA ARG A 98 1.64 -12.26 -8.37
C ARG A 98 2.30 -11.33 -9.40
N SER A 99 2.90 -11.89 -10.45
CA SER A 99 3.50 -11.11 -11.53
C SER A 99 2.45 -10.32 -12.34
N HIS A 100 1.30 -10.92 -12.66
CA HIS A 100 0.22 -10.22 -13.34
C HIS A 100 -0.35 -9.07 -12.50
N LEU A 101 -0.53 -9.27 -11.20
CA LEU A 101 -0.96 -8.23 -10.27
C LEU A 101 0.07 -7.11 -10.16
N ALA A 102 1.35 -7.46 -10.06
CA ALA A 102 2.41 -6.46 -10.03
C ALA A 102 2.45 -5.63 -11.32
N GLN A 103 2.25 -6.27 -12.48
CA GLN A 103 2.14 -5.56 -13.76
C GLN A 103 0.92 -4.63 -13.82
N PHE A 104 -0.23 -5.07 -13.31
CA PHE A 104 -1.43 -4.25 -13.22
C PHE A 104 -1.21 -3.01 -12.35
N PHE A 105 -0.53 -3.15 -11.22
CA PHE A 105 -0.23 -2.06 -10.28
C PHE A 105 1.12 -1.37 -10.52
N LYS A 106 1.79 -1.60 -11.65
CA LYS A 106 3.15 -1.07 -11.92
C LYS A 106 3.23 0.43 -11.65
N ASN A 107 2.34 1.22 -12.27
CA ASN A 107 2.33 2.67 -12.14
C ASN A 107 2.03 3.11 -10.69
N GLU A 108 1.21 2.36 -9.95
CA GLU A 108 0.91 2.67 -8.55
C GLU A 108 2.08 2.36 -7.62
N LEU A 109 2.81 1.26 -7.88
CA LEU A 109 4.04 0.94 -7.15
C LEU A 109 5.08 2.05 -7.35
N GLU A 110 5.19 2.58 -8.56
CA GLU A 110 6.07 3.71 -8.88
C GLU A 110 5.62 5.00 -8.20
N ALA A 111 4.33 5.34 -8.28
CA ALA A 111 3.77 6.50 -7.59
C ALA A 111 4.01 6.42 -6.07
N CYS A 112 3.82 5.24 -5.47
CA CYS A 112 4.14 5.03 -4.06
C CYS A 112 5.62 5.26 -3.74
N ALA A 113 6.54 4.79 -4.59
CA ALA A 113 7.97 4.98 -4.41
C ALA A 113 8.37 6.46 -4.40
N VAL A 114 7.76 7.26 -5.27
CA VAL A 114 7.99 8.71 -5.38
C VAL A 114 7.33 9.47 -4.23
N GLU A 115 6.02 9.28 -4.04
CA GLU A 115 5.18 10.11 -3.18
C GLU A 115 5.26 9.76 -1.69
N LEU A 116 5.45 8.47 -1.37
CA LEU A 116 5.49 7.99 0.01
C LEU A 116 6.92 7.87 0.53
N GLY A 117 7.88 7.60 -0.37
CA GLY A 117 9.28 7.44 0.00
C GLY A 117 9.51 6.27 0.96
N GLY A 118 10.53 6.37 1.81
CA GLY A 118 10.84 5.35 2.82
C GLY A 118 11.00 3.95 2.20
N PRO A 119 10.44 2.90 2.83
CA PRO A 119 10.44 1.54 2.29
C PRO A 119 9.75 1.37 0.94
N ALA A 120 8.79 2.25 0.58
CA ALA A 120 8.07 2.15 -0.69
C ALA A 120 8.97 2.33 -1.91
N ARG A 121 10.13 2.99 -1.74
CA ARG A 121 11.14 3.13 -2.80
C ARG A 121 11.64 1.80 -3.35
N GLU A 122 11.63 0.76 -2.53
CA GLU A 122 12.10 -0.57 -2.92
C GLU A 122 11.00 -1.44 -3.52
N TRP A 123 9.72 -1.05 -3.41
CA TRP A 123 8.61 -1.91 -3.81
C TRP A 123 8.62 -2.28 -5.30
N PRO A 124 8.86 -1.36 -6.26
CA PRO A 124 8.91 -1.73 -7.68
C PRO A 124 9.99 -2.79 -7.96
N ALA A 125 11.17 -2.65 -7.34
CA ALA A 125 12.29 -3.57 -7.53
C ALA A 125 11.99 -5.00 -7.06
N ARG A 126 11.14 -5.16 -6.02
CA ARG A 126 10.71 -6.49 -5.52
C ARG A 126 9.90 -7.29 -6.55
N TYR A 127 9.38 -6.62 -7.57
CA TYR A 127 8.63 -7.23 -8.67
C TYR A 127 9.37 -7.16 -10.01
N GLY A 128 10.64 -6.77 -10.01
CA GLY A 128 11.48 -6.73 -11.21
C GLY A 128 11.38 -5.44 -12.02
N PHE A 129 10.77 -4.39 -11.48
CA PHE A 129 10.72 -3.08 -12.14
C PHE A 129 11.95 -2.23 -11.76
N SER A 130 12.67 -1.70 -12.76
CA SER A 130 13.90 -0.91 -12.56
C SER A 130 13.61 0.58 -12.36
N LEU A 131 13.89 1.13 -11.18
CA LEU A 131 13.69 2.56 -10.87
C LEU A 131 14.36 3.53 -11.87
N LEU A 132 15.49 3.13 -12.48
CA LEU A 132 16.29 3.96 -13.38
C LEU A 132 15.62 4.20 -14.74
N CYS A 133 14.77 3.27 -15.21
CA CYS A 133 14.01 3.47 -16.45
C CYS A 133 12.85 4.47 -16.25
N PHE A 134 12.43 4.70 -15.01
CA PHE A 134 11.16 5.39 -14.70
C PHE A 134 11.27 6.89 -14.46
N LEU A 135 12.40 7.41 -13.97
CA LEU A 135 12.61 8.87 -13.94
C LEU A 135 12.52 9.49 -15.35
N ALA A 136 12.82 8.70 -16.39
CA ALA A 136 12.66 9.07 -17.79
C ALA A 136 11.22 8.95 -18.32
N GLU A 137 10.45 7.91 -17.93
CA GLU A 137 9.05 7.73 -18.34
C GLU A 137 8.06 8.67 -17.63
N LEU A 138 8.29 8.97 -16.34
CA LEU A 138 7.39 9.82 -15.54
C LEU A 138 7.48 11.31 -15.95
N ALA A 139 8.64 11.75 -16.43
CA ALA A 139 8.80 13.06 -17.08
C ALA A 139 7.97 13.20 -18.38
N ASN A 140 7.60 12.08 -19.01
CA ASN A 140 6.82 12.07 -20.25
C ASN A 140 5.31 11.79 -20.04
N ASN A 141 4.88 11.38 -18.83
CA ASN A 141 3.50 10.90 -18.55
C ASN A 141 2.68 11.84 -17.65
N SER A 142 2.95 13.16 -17.67
CA SER A 142 2.20 14.18 -16.94
C SER A 142 0.68 14.20 -17.22
N ASP A 143 0.21 13.46 -18.22
CA ASP A 143 -1.19 13.41 -18.64
C ASP A 143 -2.09 12.51 -17.75
N LEU A 144 -1.52 11.61 -16.94
CA LEU A 144 -2.30 10.72 -16.05
C LEU A 144 -2.89 11.44 -14.82
N LEU A 145 -2.36 12.61 -14.45
CA LEU A 145 -2.88 13.45 -13.37
C LEU A 145 -4.26 14.06 -13.71
N TRP A 146 -4.62 14.14 -14.99
CA TRP A 146 -5.87 14.76 -15.46
C TRP A 146 -7.09 13.84 -15.39
N TRP A 147 -6.92 12.53 -15.21
CA TRP A 147 -8.05 11.59 -15.26
C TRP A 147 -8.75 11.39 -13.90
N CYS A 148 -8.11 11.75 -12.78
CA CYS A 148 -8.71 11.66 -11.45
C CYS A 148 -9.65 12.83 -11.10
N ASP A 149 -9.67 13.90 -11.89
CA ASP A 149 -10.52 15.08 -11.65
C ASP A 149 -11.95 14.93 -12.22
N TRP A 150 -12.29 13.79 -12.84
CA TRP A 150 -13.60 13.54 -13.47
C TRP A 150 -14.60 12.72 -12.66
N ILE A 151 -14.26 12.29 -11.44
CA ILE A 151 -15.21 11.64 -10.50
C ILE A 151 -15.42 12.55 -9.29
N ALA A 152 -15.83 13.79 -9.55
CA ALA A 152 -16.32 14.75 -8.56
C ALA A 152 -17.86 14.83 -8.64
#